data_AF-A0A7W9LBJ5-F1
#
_entry.id   AF-A0A7W9LBJ5-F1
#
_cell.length_a   1.000
_cell.length_b   1.000
_cell.length_c   1.000
_cell.angle_alpha   90.00
_cell.angle_beta   90.00
_cell.angle_gamma   90.00
#
_symmetry.space_group_name_H-M   'P 1'
#
loop_
_entity.id
_entity.type
_entity.pdbx_description
1 polymer ?
#
loop_
_entity_poly.entity_id
_entity_poly.type
_entity_poly.pdbx_seq_one_letter_code
_entity_poly.pdbx_strand_id
1 'polypeptide(L)'
;MLTIAFDVGETIVRDDRYWASWADWLDVPRHTLSALVGAVVAQGRDNADALRLLQPDIDLDAEYAAREAAGRGERIEEDDLYPDVRPALIALRAAGHRLVIAGNQTERAAELLRALRLPVDAVATSGEWGVAKPDPGFFARLIEFTQAPPDHIVYVGDHPANDVGPAKAAGLRTAHIRRGPWGHLWAGTPDAAAADWQISTLTELAAIVT
;
A
#
# COMPACT_ATOMS: atom_id res chain seq x y z
N MET A 1 16.74 -8.53 -15.63
CA MET A 1 16.68 -8.24 -14.18
C MET A 1 15.86 -6.97 -13.99
N LEU A 2 14.84 -7.02 -13.14
CA LEU A 2 13.97 -5.89 -12.83
C LEU A 2 14.18 -5.45 -11.37
N THR A 3 13.79 -4.21 -11.08
CA THR A 3 13.52 -3.79 -9.70
C THR A 3 12.01 -3.79 -9.48
N ILE A 4 11.53 -4.47 -8.46
CA ILE A 4 10.11 -4.55 -8.14
C ILE A 4 9.87 -3.78 -6.84
N ALA A 5 9.06 -2.74 -6.93
CA ALA A 5 8.67 -1.88 -5.82
C ALA A 5 7.24 -2.20 -5.41
N PHE A 6 7.04 -2.55 -4.15
CA PHE A 6 5.73 -2.88 -3.60
C PHE A 6 5.21 -1.72 -2.75
N ASP A 7 3.96 -1.33 -2.98
CA ASP A 7 3.20 -0.57 -2.00
C ASP A 7 2.94 -1.41 -0.73
N VAL A 8 2.40 -0.78 0.32
CA VAL A 8 2.22 -1.38 1.64
C VAL A 8 0.78 -1.85 1.84
N GLY A 9 -0.15 -0.90 2.02
CA GLY A 9 -1.55 -1.16 2.35
C GLY A 9 -2.23 -1.89 1.20
N GLU A 10 -2.98 -2.93 1.53
CA GLU A 10 -3.66 -3.83 0.59
C GLU A 10 -2.78 -4.44 -0.52
N THR A 11 -1.47 -4.23 -0.49
CA THR A 11 -0.50 -4.83 -1.42
C THR A 11 0.29 -5.93 -0.73
N ILE A 12 0.96 -5.63 0.37
CA ILE A 12 1.63 -6.64 1.23
C ILE A 12 0.95 -6.81 2.58
N VAL A 13 0.33 -5.76 3.12
CA VAL A 13 -0.35 -5.73 4.42
C VAL A 13 -1.85 -5.64 4.20
N ARG A 14 -2.65 -6.37 4.97
CA ARG A 14 -4.10 -6.24 5.01
C ARG A 14 -4.47 -5.10 5.95
N ASP A 15 -5.41 -4.24 5.54
CA ASP A 15 -5.87 -3.13 6.38
C ASP A 15 -7.03 -3.54 7.30
N ASP A 16 -7.48 -4.79 7.24
CA ASP A 16 -8.62 -5.30 8.03
C ASP A 16 -8.41 -5.10 9.54
N ARG A 17 -7.21 -5.41 10.05
CA ARG A 17 -6.87 -5.17 11.46
C ARG A 17 -6.79 -3.68 11.79
N TYR A 18 -6.24 -2.87 10.88
CA TYR A 18 -6.14 -1.43 11.07
C TYR A 18 -7.52 -0.79 11.25
N TRP A 19 -8.45 -1.08 10.32
CA TRP A 19 -9.82 -0.58 10.40
C TRP A 19 -10.60 -1.23 11.55
N ALA A 20 -10.40 -2.51 11.85
CA ALA A 20 -10.99 -3.13 13.03
C ALA A 20 -10.57 -2.42 14.33
N SER A 21 -9.31 -2.00 14.43
CA SER A 21 -8.82 -1.27 15.59
C SER A 21 -9.42 0.13 15.71
N TRP A 22 -9.74 0.81 14.59
CA TRP A 22 -10.51 2.05 14.59
C TRP A 22 -11.95 1.84 15.02
N ALA A 23 -12.59 0.78 14.53
CA ALA A 23 -13.95 0.45 14.90
C ALA A 23 -14.07 0.19 16.41
N ASP A 24 -13.16 -0.62 16.95
CA ASP A 24 -13.10 -0.94 18.38
C ASP A 24 -12.78 0.30 19.24
N TRP A 25 -12.01 1.26 18.71
CA TRP A 25 -11.66 2.50 19.41
C TRP A 25 -12.85 3.47 19.52
N LEU A 26 -13.62 3.60 18.44
CA LEU A 26 -14.80 4.49 18.38
C LEU A 26 -16.08 3.80 18.86
N ASP A 27 -16.00 2.57 19.35
CA ASP A 27 -17.13 1.73 19.78
C ASP A 27 -18.21 1.57 18.70
N VAL A 28 -17.77 1.26 17.47
CA VAL A 28 -18.66 0.99 16.33
C VAL A 28 -18.46 -0.43 15.80
N PRO A 29 -19.49 -1.08 15.22
CA PRO A 29 -19.32 -2.39 14.62
C PRO A 29 -18.28 -2.36 13.49
N ARG A 30 -17.33 -3.31 13.49
CA ARG A 30 -16.27 -3.43 12.47
C ARG A 30 -16.84 -3.45 11.04
N HIS A 31 -17.91 -4.21 10.82
CA HIS A 31 -18.61 -4.25 9.54
C HIS A 31 -19.09 -2.86 9.09
N THR A 32 -19.62 -2.06 10.00
CA THR A 32 -20.09 -0.70 9.70
C THR A 32 -18.95 0.19 9.26
N LEU A 33 -17.82 0.20 9.99
CA LEU A 33 -16.67 1.01 9.60
C LEU A 33 -16.09 0.56 8.25
N SER A 34 -15.91 -0.75 8.04
CA SER A 34 -15.44 -1.26 6.74
C SER A 34 -16.35 -0.86 5.58
N ALA A 35 -17.68 -0.86 5.78
CA ALA A 35 -18.62 -0.42 4.76
C ALA A 35 -18.50 1.09 4.46
N LEU A 36 -18.27 1.92 5.48
CA LEU A 36 -18.06 3.36 5.31
C LEU A 36 -16.74 3.66 4.60
N VAL A 37 -15.66 2.92 4.92
CA VAL A 37 -14.38 2.99 4.18
C VAL A 37 -14.61 2.69 2.69
N GLY A 38 -15.31 1.59 2.38
CA GLY A 38 -15.67 1.27 1.00
C GLY A 38 -16.50 2.38 0.32
N ALA A 39 -17.43 3.01 1.05
CA ALA A 39 -18.28 4.08 0.52
C ALA A 39 -17.47 5.34 0.18
N VAL A 40 -16.54 5.78 1.03
CA VAL A 40 -15.71 6.96 0.74
C VAL A 40 -14.69 6.68 -0.37
N VAL A 41 -14.11 5.47 -0.40
CA VAL A 41 -13.21 5.04 -1.47
C VAL A 41 -13.91 5.00 -2.83
N ALA A 42 -15.15 4.50 -2.89
CA ALA A 42 -15.95 4.50 -4.12
C ALA A 42 -16.26 5.92 -4.63
N GLN A 43 -16.25 6.92 -3.73
CA GLN A 43 -16.46 8.33 -4.06
C GLN A 43 -15.15 9.06 -4.40
N GLY A 44 -13.99 8.38 -4.36
CA GLY A 44 -12.68 9.01 -4.55
C GLY A 44 -12.28 9.99 -3.46
N ARG A 45 -12.80 9.76 -2.26
CA ARG A 45 -12.40 10.49 -1.06
C ARG A 45 -11.31 9.73 -0.31
N ASP A 46 -10.62 10.45 0.57
CA ASP A 46 -9.67 9.86 1.51
C ASP A 46 -10.35 8.84 2.42
N ASN A 47 -9.69 7.73 2.73
CA ASN A 47 -10.31 6.67 3.54
C ASN A 47 -10.60 7.09 4.98
N ALA A 48 -9.83 8.03 5.54
CA ALA A 48 -10.03 8.53 6.89
C ALA A 48 -11.32 9.36 7.00
N ASP A 49 -11.89 9.81 5.88
CA ASP A 49 -13.23 10.42 5.87
C ASP A 49 -14.32 9.47 6.36
N ALA A 50 -14.11 8.14 6.34
CA ALA A 50 -15.04 7.20 6.93
C ALA A 50 -15.24 7.44 8.44
N LEU A 51 -14.18 7.88 9.14
CA LEU A 51 -14.25 8.25 10.55
C LEU A 51 -15.06 9.54 10.74
N ARG A 52 -14.94 10.50 9.82
CA ARG A 52 -15.76 11.72 9.80
C ARG A 52 -17.24 11.46 9.50
N LEU A 53 -17.56 10.38 8.77
CA LEU A 53 -18.96 9.96 8.60
C LEU A 53 -19.57 9.45 9.92
N LEU A 54 -18.76 8.89 10.82
CA LEU A 54 -19.20 8.45 12.15
C LEU A 54 -19.23 9.62 13.14
N GLN A 55 -18.20 10.46 13.10
CA GLN A 55 -18.01 11.61 13.99
C GLN A 55 -17.54 12.83 13.17
N PRO A 56 -18.44 13.70 12.71
CA PRO A 56 -18.10 14.79 11.77
C PRO A 56 -17.00 15.75 12.24
N ASP A 57 -16.95 16.02 13.54
CA ASP A 57 -16.00 16.98 14.15
C ASP A 57 -14.76 16.29 14.75
N ILE A 58 -14.50 15.02 14.39
CA ILE A 58 -13.35 14.27 14.91
C ILE A 58 -12.03 14.94 14.53
N ASP A 59 -11.20 15.21 15.54
CA ASP A 59 -9.82 15.64 15.37
C ASP A 59 -8.95 14.37 15.21
N LEU A 60 -8.70 13.98 13.95
CA LEU A 60 -7.96 12.76 13.66
C LEU A 60 -6.55 12.77 14.24
N ASP A 61 -5.87 13.91 14.25
CA ASP A 61 -4.50 14.00 14.77
C ASP A 61 -4.49 13.77 16.29
N ALA A 62 -5.46 14.37 17.00
CA ALA A 62 -5.64 14.12 18.42
C ALA A 62 -6.00 12.64 18.71
N GLU A 63 -6.84 12.03 17.87
CA GLU A 63 -7.23 10.62 18.03
C GLU A 63 -6.09 9.65 17.73
N TYR A 64 -5.27 9.91 16.70
CA TYR A 64 -4.03 9.16 16.47
C TYR A 64 -3.12 9.24 17.69
N ALA A 65 -2.90 10.44 18.25
CA ALA A 65 -2.07 10.63 19.44
C ALA A 65 -2.63 9.90 20.68
N ALA A 66 -3.95 9.97 20.90
CA ALA A 66 -4.61 9.29 22.01
C ALA A 66 -4.50 7.77 21.90
N ARG A 67 -4.65 7.23 20.68
CA ARG A 67 -4.47 5.81 20.41
C ARG A 67 -3.04 5.34 20.61
N GLU A 68 -2.05 6.09 20.14
CA GLU A 68 -0.63 5.81 20.39
C GLU A 68 -0.35 5.75 21.90
N ALA A 69 -0.80 6.76 22.67
CA ALA A 69 -0.65 6.78 24.12
C ALA A 69 -1.33 5.60 24.83
N ALA A 70 -2.41 5.06 24.23
CA ALA A 70 -3.13 3.88 24.72
C ALA A 70 -2.56 2.54 24.21
N GLY A 71 -1.44 2.54 23.47
CA GLY A 71 -0.84 1.32 22.89
C GLY A 71 -1.63 0.74 21.71
N ARG A 72 -2.54 1.51 21.12
CA ARG A 72 -3.35 1.18 19.93
C ARG A 72 -2.90 1.93 18.67
N GLY A 73 -1.64 2.33 18.69
CA GLY A 73 -0.93 2.93 17.58
C GLY A 73 -0.70 2.02 16.39
N GLU A 74 0.18 2.46 15.50
CA GLU A 74 0.60 1.69 14.33
C GLU A 74 1.19 0.33 14.74
N ARG A 75 0.66 -0.74 14.14
CA ARG A 75 1.14 -2.11 14.32
C ARG A 75 1.13 -2.83 12.98
N ILE A 76 2.28 -3.39 12.61
CA ILE A 76 2.42 -4.28 11.46
C ILE A 76 3.16 -5.52 11.95
N GLU A 77 2.50 -6.65 11.85
CA GLU A 77 2.92 -7.97 12.33
C GLU A 77 2.80 -8.99 11.21
N GLU A 78 3.37 -10.17 11.43
CA GLU A 78 3.37 -11.26 10.45
C GLU A 78 1.96 -11.63 9.98
N ASP A 79 1.00 -11.65 10.93
CA ASP A 79 -0.39 -12.02 10.66
C ASP A 79 -1.14 -10.96 9.84
N ASP A 80 -0.60 -9.75 9.67
CA ASP A 80 -1.21 -8.75 8.79
C ASP A 80 -0.82 -8.94 7.34
N LEU A 81 0.25 -9.70 7.07
CA LEU A 81 0.67 -9.95 5.71
C LEU A 81 -0.35 -10.81 4.96
N TYR A 82 -0.50 -10.54 3.67
CA TYR A 82 -1.18 -11.49 2.80
C TYR A 82 -0.39 -12.82 2.73
N PRO A 83 -1.05 -13.99 2.76
CA PRO A 83 -0.37 -15.29 2.89
C PRO A 83 0.66 -15.60 1.79
N ASP A 84 0.51 -15.01 0.62
CA ASP A 84 1.37 -15.22 -0.54
C ASP A 84 2.58 -14.27 -0.59
N VAL A 85 2.67 -13.27 0.30
CA VAL A 85 3.73 -12.24 0.29
C VAL A 85 5.11 -12.86 0.44
N ARG A 86 5.36 -13.62 1.51
CA ARG A 86 6.68 -14.23 1.72
C ARG A 86 7.05 -15.22 0.62
N PRO A 87 6.18 -16.18 0.24
CA PRO A 87 6.48 -17.08 -0.88
C PRO A 87 6.82 -16.34 -2.18
N ALA A 88 6.04 -15.32 -2.53
CA ALA A 88 6.27 -14.55 -3.76
C ALA A 88 7.58 -13.76 -3.73
N LEU A 89 7.88 -13.08 -2.63
CA LEU A 89 9.15 -12.34 -2.49
C LEU A 89 10.37 -13.27 -2.55
N ILE A 90 10.29 -14.47 -1.96
CA ILE A 90 11.35 -15.48 -2.08
C ILE A 90 11.55 -15.91 -3.54
N ALA A 91 10.46 -16.20 -4.24
CA ALA A 91 10.51 -16.62 -5.65
C ALA A 91 11.10 -15.51 -6.55
N LEU A 92 10.63 -14.27 -6.40
CA LEU A 92 11.13 -13.12 -7.15
C LEU A 92 12.61 -12.83 -6.89
N ARG A 93 13.05 -13.00 -5.64
CA ARG A 93 14.47 -12.87 -5.29
C ARG A 93 15.31 -14.00 -5.90
N ALA A 94 14.80 -15.24 -5.88
CA ALA A 94 15.46 -16.38 -6.50
C ALA A 94 15.58 -16.23 -8.03
N ALA A 95 14.64 -15.52 -8.66
CA ALA A 95 14.69 -15.09 -10.06
C ALA A 95 15.73 -13.98 -10.34
N GLY A 96 16.42 -13.47 -9.31
CA GLY A 96 17.46 -12.47 -9.43
C GLY A 96 16.95 -11.04 -9.53
N HIS A 97 15.69 -10.77 -9.17
CA HIS A 97 15.17 -9.39 -9.09
C HIS A 97 15.63 -8.68 -7.83
N ARG A 98 15.74 -7.35 -7.93
CA ARG A 98 15.86 -6.47 -6.76
C ARG A 98 14.47 -6.13 -6.25
N LEU A 99 14.23 -6.23 -4.95
CA LEU A 99 12.93 -6.02 -4.33
C LEU A 99 12.99 -4.87 -3.34
N VAL A 100 12.06 -3.92 -3.43
CA VAL A 100 11.94 -2.82 -2.47
C VAL A 100 10.50 -2.62 -2.04
N ILE A 101 10.30 -2.13 -0.82
CA ILE A 101 8.99 -1.65 -0.34
C ILE A 101 9.05 -0.13 -0.32
N ALA A 102 8.08 0.52 -0.96
CA ALA A 102 7.97 1.97 -1.01
C ALA A 102 6.51 2.39 -1.15
N GLY A 103 5.95 3.01 -0.10
CA GLY A 103 4.53 3.39 -0.06
C GLY A 103 4.23 4.57 0.84
N ASN A 104 2.97 5.02 0.81
CA ASN A 104 2.48 6.10 1.67
C ASN A 104 2.32 5.57 3.10
N GLN A 105 3.30 5.84 3.95
CA GLN A 105 3.36 5.33 5.32
C GLN A 105 4.21 6.28 6.18
N THR A 106 4.06 6.20 7.51
CA THR A 106 4.86 6.98 8.46
C THR A 106 6.31 6.45 8.54
N GLU A 107 7.17 7.16 9.26
CA GLU A 107 8.50 6.65 9.64
C GLU A 107 8.38 5.44 10.59
N ARG A 108 7.39 5.45 11.47
CA ARG A 108 7.14 4.36 12.42
C ARG A 108 6.72 3.07 11.71
N ALA A 109 5.84 3.16 10.72
CA ALA A 109 5.49 2.03 9.86
C ALA A 109 6.72 1.48 9.13
N ALA A 110 7.67 2.33 8.72
CA ALA A 110 8.94 1.89 8.13
C ALA A 110 9.76 1.02 9.09
N GLU A 111 9.85 1.41 10.37
CA GLU A 111 10.51 0.61 11.41
C GLU A 111 9.86 -0.76 11.59
N LEU A 112 8.52 -0.80 11.65
CA LEU A 112 7.74 -2.02 11.81
C LEU A 112 7.92 -2.97 10.61
N LEU A 113 7.86 -2.45 9.38
CA LEU A 113 8.10 -3.22 8.16
C LEU A 113 9.52 -3.80 8.12
N ARG A 114 10.54 -3.03 8.54
CA ARG A 114 11.92 -3.53 8.65
C ARG A 114 12.04 -4.61 9.72
N ALA A 115 11.32 -4.49 10.84
CA ALA A 115 11.32 -5.48 11.91
C ALA A 115 10.77 -6.85 11.47
N LEU A 116 9.87 -6.90 10.48
CA LEU A 116 9.38 -8.15 9.88
C LEU A 116 10.45 -8.94 9.12
N ARG A 117 11.57 -8.30 8.73
CA ARG A 117 12.65 -8.93 7.96
C ARG A 117 12.12 -9.67 6.72
N LEU A 118 11.25 -8.99 5.98
CA LEU A 118 10.79 -9.48 4.67
C LEU A 118 12.01 -9.64 3.74
N PRO A 119 12.00 -10.60 2.80
CA PRO A 119 13.14 -10.90 1.94
C PRO A 119 13.32 -9.86 0.81
N VAL A 120 13.28 -8.58 1.15
CA VAL A 120 13.49 -7.43 0.27
C VAL A 120 14.87 -6.81 0.51
N ASP A 121 15.33 -6.00 -0.42
CA ASP A 121 16.63 -5.34 -0.35
C ASP A 121 16.56 -4.01 0.40
N ALA A 122 15.43 -3.33 0.37
CA ALA A 122 15.23 -2.09 1.10
C ALA A 122 13.75 -1.77 1.38
N VAL A 123 13.52 -0.93 2.38
CA VAL A 123 12.22 -0.36 2.75
C VAL A 123 12.38 1.15 2.85
N ALA A 124 11.45 1.89 2.25
CA ALA A 124 11.31 3.33 2.39
C ALA A 124 9.84 3.73 2.48
N THR A 125 9.53 4.86 3.09
CA THR A 125 8.15 5.38 3.17
C THR A 125 8.07 6.85 2.79
N SER A 126 6.87 7.31 2.44
CA SER A 126 6.61 8.73 2.20
C SER A 126 6.97 9.61 3.39
N GLY A 127 6.79 9.11 4.63
CA GLY A 127 7.20 9.80 5.84
C GLY A 127 8.70 10.11 5.86
N GLU A 128 9.53 9.12 5.54
CA GLU A 128 10.99 9.30 5.45
C GLU A 128 11.43 10.19 4.28
N TRP A 129 10.63 10.23 3.20
CA TRP A 129 10.95 11.02 2.01
C TRP A 129 10.37 12.43 2.01
N GLY A 130 9.38 12.72 2.86
CA GLY A 130 8.66 13.99 2.87
C GLY A 130 7.79 14.24 1.62
N VAL A 131 7.55 13.21 0.81
CA VAL A 131 6.70 13.27 -0.39
C VAL A 131 5.88 11.98 -0.49
N ALA A 132 4.60 12.10 -0.85
CA ALA A 132 3.65 10.99 -0.88
C ALA A 132 2.97 10.89 -2.25
N LYS A 133 2.61 9.66 -2.64
CA LYS A 133 1.72 9.43 -3.79
C LYS A 133 0.39 10.17 -3.57
N PRO A 134 -0.26 10.69 -4.63
CA PRO A 134 0.07 10.54 -6.05
C PRO A 134 1.08 11.58 -6.59
N ASP A 135 1.79 12.32 -5.73
CA ASP A 135 2.76 13.33 -6.18
C ASP A 135 3.84 12.70 -7.08
N PRO A 136 4.10 13.24 -8.29
CA PRO A 136 5.15 12.74 -9.18
C PRO A 136 6.54 12.69 -8.52
N GLY A 137 6.80 13.56 -7.54
CA GLY A 137 8.01 13.59 -6.74
C GLY A 137 8.26 12.29 -5.97
N PHE A 138 7.21 11.57 -5.57
CA PHE A 138 7.36 10.24 -4.96
C PHE A 138 8.02 9.24 -5.93
N PHE A 139 7.56 9.21 -7.18
CA PHE A 139 8.08 8.28 -8.18
C PHE A 139 9.46 8.71 -8.68
N ALA A 140 9.73 10.01 -8.80
CA ALA A 140 11.07 10.53 -9.02
C ALA A 140 12.03 10.07 -7.92
N ARG A 141 11.60 10.15 -6.65
CA ARG A 141 12.38 9.70 -5.50
C ARG A 141 12.60 8.18 -5.50
N LEU A 142 11.59 7.40 -5.89
CA LEU A 142 11.71 5.96 -6.06
C LEU A 142 12.73 5.58 -7.15
N ILE A 143 12.75 6.29 -8.28
CA ILE A 143 13.74 6.08 -9.36
C ILE A 143 15.16 6.34 -8.83
N GLU A 144 15.37 7.45 -8.11
CA GLU A 144 16.66 7.76 -7.48
C GLU A 144 17.08 6.69 -6.47
N PHE A 145 16.15 6.28 -5.59
CA PHE A 145 16.39 5.30 -4.53
C PHE A 145 16.75 3.92 -5.08
N THR A 146 16.08 3.50 -6.14
CA THR A 146 16.34 2.21 -6.80
C THR A 146 17.55 2.26 -7.72
N GLN A 147 17.99 3.44 -8.17
CA GLN A 147 19.07 3.61 -9.13
C GLN A 147 18.88 2.77 -10.41
N ALA A 148 17.63 2.49 -10.77
CA ALA A 148 17.25 1.69 -11.92
C ALA A 148 16.60 2.59 -12.99
N PRO A 149 16.75 2.26 -14.29
CA PRO A 149 15.98 2.92 -15.33
C PRO A 149 14.47 2.79 -15.06
N PRO A 150 13.65 3.83 -15.28
CA PRO A 150 12.21 3.78 -15.01
C PRO A 150 11.51 2.58 -15.66
N ASP A 151 11.84 2.27 -16.92
CA ASP A 151 11.28 1.16 -17.68
C ASP A 151 11.71 -0.24 -17.20
N HIS A 152 12.63 -0.32 -16.23
CA HIS A 152 13.09 -1.53 -15.53
C HIS A 152 12.56 -1.61 -14.09
N ILE A 153 11.73 -0.66 -13.66
CA ILE A 153 11.05 -0.69 -12.37
C ILE A 153 9.60 -1.10 -12.59
N VAL A 154 9.14 -2.10 -11.84
CA VAL A 154 7.73 -2.47 -11.75
C VAL A 154 7.19 -1.96 -10.42
N TYR A 155 6.24 -1.03 -10.45
CA TYR A 155 5.50 -0.62 -9.26
C TYR A 155 4.25 -1.50 -9.09
N VAL A 156 4.10 -2.11 -7.92
CA VAL A 156 3.00 -3.01 -7.58
C VAL A 156 2.16 -2.34 -6.50
N GLY A 157 0.88 -2.08 -6.80
CA GLY A 157 -0.03 -1.38 -5.89
C GLY A 157 -1.48 -1.66 -6.21
N ASP A 158 -2.38 -1.47 -5.25
CA ASP A 158 -3.80 -1.78 -5.38
C ASP A 158 -4.64 -0.57 -5.79
N HIS A 159 -4.12 0.64 -5.64
CA HIS A 159 -4.85 1.88 -5.86
C HIS A 159 -4.53 2.51 -7.23
N PRO A 160 -5.43 2.48 -8.22
CA PRO A 160 -5.10 2.93 -9.58
C PRO A 160 -4.67 4.40 -9.68
N ALA A 161 -5.38 5.32 -9.01
CA ALA A 161 -5.03 6.74 -9.05
C ALA A 161 -3.82 7.15 -8.19
N ASN A 162 -3.43 6.36 -7.18
CA ASN A 162 -2.25 6.64 -6.35
C ASN A 162 -1.00 5.89 -6.84
N ASP A 163 -1.19 4.68 -7.35
CA ASP A 163 -0.09 3.76 -7.67
C ASP A 163 0.11 3.64 -9.18
N VAL A 164 -0.93 3.25 -9.91
CA VAL A 164 -0.79 2.82 -11.31
C VAL A 164 -0.61 4.02 -12.23
N GLY A 165 -1.57 4.94 -12.25
CA GLY A 165 -1.54 6.12 -13.14
C GLY A 165 -0.27 6.95 -12.94
N PRO A 166 0.05 7.38 -11.71
CA PRO A 166 1.27 8.14 -11.42
C PRO A 166 2.57 7.39 -11.73
N ALA A 167 2.67 6.09 -11.45
CA ALA A 167 3.85 5.31 -11.82
C ALA A 167 4.03 5.21 -13.35
N LYS A 168 2.93 4.98 -14.10
CA LYS A 168 2.97 4.99 -15.57
C LYS A 168 3.39 6.35 -16.12
N ALA A 169 2.89 7.43 -15.55
CA ALA A 169 3.27 8.79 -15.93
C ALA A 169 4.78 9.07 -15.69
N ALA A 170 5.37 8.45 -14.67
CA ALA A 170 6.80 8.49 -14.40
C ALA A 170 7.65 7.53 -15.26
N GLY A 171 7.02 6.78 -16.19
CA GLY A 171 7.70 5.86 -17.11
C GLY A 171 8.00 4.48 -16.51
N LEU A 172 7.43 4.15 -15.35
CA LEU A 172 7.54 2.83 -14.74
C LEU A 172 6.61 1.84 -15.44
N ARG A 173 6.93 0.55 -15.31
CA ARG A 173 5.95 -0.53 -15.52
C ARG A 173 5.12 -0.69 -14.26
N THR A 174 3.91 -1.21 -14.39
CA THR A 174 3.00 -1.35 -13.24
C THR A 174 2.26 -2.68 -13.24
N ALA A 175 2.12 -3.26 -12.05
CA ALA A 175 1.18 -4.34 -11.80
C ALA A 175 0.08 -3.85 -10.85
N HIS A 176 -1.15 -3.79 -11.34
CA HIS A 176 -2.32 -3.50 -10.51
C HIS A 176 -2.74 -4.78 -9.77
N ILE A 177 -2.66 -4.76 -8.44
CA ILE A 177 -3.11 -5.89 -7.62
C ILE A 177 -4.54 -5.69 -7.13
N ARG A 178 -5.41 -6.67 -7.38
CA ARG A 178 -6.83 -6.61 -7.01
C ARG A 178 -7.04 -7.09 -5.59
N ARG A 179 -6.73 -6.21 -4.64
CA ARG A 179 -6.89 -6.40 -3.19
C ARG A 179 -7.57 -5.20 -2.56
N GLY A 180 -8.09 -5.39 -1.35
CA GLY A 180 -8.72 -4.32 -0.60
C GLY A 180 -9.91 -3.64 -1.30
N PRO A 181 -10.39 -2.52 -0.76
CA PRO A 181 -11.45 -1.75 -1.40
C PRO A 181 -10.97 -1.07 -2.69
N TRP A 182 -9.76 -0.52 -2.77
CA TRP A 182 -9.31 0.20 -3.96
C TRP A 182 -9.11 -0.73 -5.15
N GLY A 183 -8.38 -1.84 -4.98
CA GLY A 183 -8.13 -2.80 -6.06
C GLY A 183 -9.40 -3.43 -6.63
N HIS A 184 -10.51 -3.44 -5.89
CA HIS A 184 -11.81 -3.91 -6.37
C HIS A 184 -12.68 -2.79 -6.94
N LEU A 185 -12.87 -1.70 -6.20
CA LEU A 185 -13.79 -0.63 -6.57
C LEU A 185 -13.28 0.18 -7.77
N TRP A 186 -11.96 0.24 -7.96
CA TRP A 186 -11.32 1.04 -9.02
C TRP A 186 -10.81 0.19 -10.19
N ALA A 187 -11.07 -1.12 -10.20
CA ALA A 187 -10.59 -2.03 -11.24
C ALA A 187 -11.08 -1.67 -12.67
N GLY A 188 -12.19 -0.94 -12.78
CA GLY A 188 -12.74 -0.49 -14.06
C GLY A 188 -12.27 0.90 -14.52
N THR A 189 -11.36 1.54 -13.80
CA THR A 189 -10.87 2.88 -14.14
C THR A 189 -9.86 2.84 -15.30
N PRO A 190 -9.70 3.93 -16.07
CA PRO A 190 -8.66 4.02 -17.10
C PRO A 190 -7.25 3.76 -16.57
N ASP A 191 -6.95 4.21 -15.34
CA ASP A 191 -5.64 3.97 -14.71
C ASP A 191 -5.41 2.47 -14.49
N ALA A 192 -6.40 1.74 -13.97
CA ALA A 192 -6.30 0.29 -13.77
C ALA A 192 -6.13 -0.45 -15.11
N ALA A 193 -6.85 -0.02 -16.14
CA ALA A 193 -6.74 -0.58 -17.48
C ALA A 193 -5.40 -0.29 -18.16
N ALA A 194 -4.69 0.77 -17.74
CA ALA A 194 -3.37 1.13 -18.25
C ALA A 194 -2.23 0.32 -17.63
N ALA A 195 -2.50 -0.49 -16.60
CA ALA A 195 -1.47 -1.34 -15.98
C ALA A 195 -0.91 -2.35 -16.97
N ASP A 196 0.41 -2.59 -16.93
CA ASP A 196 1.05 -3.63 -17.76
C ASP A 196 0.55 -5.03 -17.38
N TRP A 197 0.23 -5.23 -16.10
CA TRP A 197 -0.35 -6.47 -15.57
C TRP A 197 -1.45 -6.20 -14.57
N GLN A 198 -2.48 -7.05 -14.59
CA GLN A 198 -3.51 -7.13 -13.56
C GLN A 198 -3.39 -8.48 -12.88
N ILE A 199 -3.20 -8.47 -11.57
CA ILE A 199 -2.95 -9.66 -10.76
C ILE A 199 -3.89 -9.69 -9.56
N SER A 200 -4.17 -10.86 -9.02
CA SER A 200 -4.90 -11.01 -7.74
C SER A 200 -3.97 -11.42 -6.60
N THR A 201 -2.78 -11.93 -6.93
CA THR A 201 -1.76 -12.40 -6.00
C THR A 201 -0.37 -11.97 -6.43
N LEU A 202 0.55 -11.82 -5.48
CA LEU A 202 1.97 -11.61 -5.77
C LEU A 202 2.62 -12.89 -6.34
N THR A 203 2.04 -14.07 -6.10
CA THR A 203 2.45 -15.31 -6.76
C THR A 203 2.23 -15.24 -8.28
N GLU A 204 1.11 -14.66 -8.74
CA GLU A 204 0.88 -14.43 -10.18
C GLU A 204 1.95 -13.51 -10.76
N LEU A 205 2.32 -12.43 -10.04
CA LEU A 205 3.42 -11.56 -10.49
C LEU A 205 4.71 -12.36 -10.66
N ALA A 206 5.07 -13.19 -9.68
CA ALA A 206 6.24 -14.05 -9.77
C ALA A 206 6.19 -14.95 -11.01
N ALA A 207 5.05 -15.52 -11.36
CA ALA A 207 4.91 -16.33 -12.57
C ALA A 207 5.06 -15.54 -13.89
N ILE A 208 4.87 -14.22 -13.87
CA ILE A 208 4.92 -13.35 -15.06
C ILE A 208 6.31 -12.76 -15.30
N VAL A 209 7.04 -12.40 -14.23
CA VAL A 209 8.30 -11.64 -14.33
C VAL A 209 9.56 -12.49 -14.13
N THR A 210 9.41 -13.76 -13.75
CA THR A 210 10.49 -14.76 -13.65
C THR A 210 10.85 -15.32 -15.02
#